data_AF-A0A9Q1DW58-F1
#
_entry.id   AF-A0A9Q1DW58-F1
#
_cell.length_a   1.000
_cell.length_b   1.000
_cell.length_c   1.000
_cell.angle_alpha   90.00
_cell.angle_beta   90.00
_cell.angle_gamma   90.00
#
_symmetry.space_group_name_H-M   'P 1'
#
loop_
_entity.id
_entity.type
_entity.pdbx_description
1 polymer ?
#
loop_
_entity_poly.entity_id
_entity_poly.type
_entity_poly.pdbx_seq_one_letter_code
_entity_poly.pdbx_strand_id
1 'polypeptide(L)'
;MDSQSGSSASAGVSKSGKDKKSKKHLEDGDGKKKFTLKRLFPDELERFTSMRMKKDKEKPHAPSQRHSSAAIYEVPSQAAMMHDHTDEYVLELFEQMLVDMNLNEEKQQPLREKDIAIKREMVSQYLHTSKAGQNQRESSKSAVMYIQELKTEPRDAQLLGCLESLRVSLNNNPVSWMQTFGGEGLALLLDFLKKLQDEKDDFSGHGIGVRCQHEIIRCLKAFMNNKYGLKAMLNSSEGIPLLVRAMDPRRHHMMVDAVRLLSAISILEDPEDLHERVLEALTVQGEEQDIERFQPLLSGMRKPNIALKAGCMQLINALISRGEELDFRIHLRSELMRLGLRDQLTEVRDIENEELTVQLMVFDEQAEDDSEDLRNRLDDVRIEMDDVSEVFQILMNTVKDSKAETHFLSLMQHLLLVRNDYLARPQYYKLIDECVSQIILHKNGTDPDFKCKHVKMDFEGLIDNMVDQTKVETSEAKAAELEKKLDAELTTRHELQVEMRKMEGDYEQKVQNLSSEKEVLGKEKVEKEKEAQLLLKDIKRFKEQIDQLNKDLEEAKTKKEYKPEVQLKRANWSKIGPEDLSENSFWVSTKEDRYESNELFAKLTLAFSSQTKSECHS
;
A
#
# COMPACT_ATOMS: atom_id res chain seq x y z
N MET A 1 -46.52 -35.14 19.09
CA MET A 1 -46.61 -36.03 17.92
C MET A 1 -45.64 -35.49 16.89
N ASP A 2 -44.51 -36.07 16.55
CA ASP A 2 -43.64 -37.12 17.06
C ASP A 2 -42.29 -36.77 16.39
N SER A 3 -41.21 -36.56 17.13
CA SER A 3 -40.28 -37.58 17.64
C SER A 3 -39.22 -38.01 16.62
N GLN A 4 -37.98 -38.01 17.11
CA GLN A 4 -36.79 -38.78 16.72
C GLN A 4 -35.69 -38.06 15.93
N SER A 5 -34.39 -38.15 16.24
CA SER A 5 -33.57 -38.44 17.45
C SER A 5 -32.18 -38.88 16.97
N GLY A 6 -31.12 -38.60 17.73
CA GLY A 6 -29.80 -39.26 17.67
C GLY A 6 -28.67 -38.26 17.40
N SER A 7 -28.01 -37.62 18.38
CA SER A 7 -27.21 -38.10 19.54
C SER A 7 -25.97 -38.95 19.21
N SER A 8 -24.78 -38.39 19.46
CA SER A 8 -23.57 -38.95 20.13
C SER A 8 -22.33 -38.11 19.72
N ALA A 9 -21.60 -37.36 20.55
CA ALA A 9 -20.95 -37.55 21.87
C ALA A 9 -19.65 -38.38 21.85
N SER A 10 -18.50 -37.71 22.01
CA SER A 10 -17.28 -38.08 22.78
C SER A 10 -16.12 -37.13 22.38
N ALA A 11 -15.65 -36.20 23.22
CA ALA A 11 -14.81 -36.34 24.43
C ALA A 11 -13.35 -36.75 24.16
N GLY A 12 -12.40 -35.82 24.41
CA GLY A 12 -10.95 -36.07 24.34
C GLY A 12 -10.01 -34.87 24.65
N VAL A 13 -10.04 -34.38 25.90
CA VAL A 13 -8.91 -34.01 26.80
C VAL A 13 -7.60 -33.33 26.25
N SER A 14 -7.46 -32.04 26.59
CA SER A 14 -6.38 -31.33 27.35
C SER A 14 -4.87 -31.39 26.97
N LYS A 15 -4.25 -30.20 26.75
CA LYS A 15 -3.12 -29.55 27.50
C LYS A 15 -2.46 -28.40 26.69
N SER A 16 -2.62 -27.14 27.09
CA SER A 16 -1.73 -26.32 27.96
C SER A 16 -0.47 -25.74 27.28
N GLY A 17 -0.31 -24.40 27.30
CA GLY A 17 1.02 -23.79 27.48
C GLY A 17 1.38 -22.51 26.67
N LYS A 18 1.11 -21.36 27.30
CA LYS A 18 1.96 -20.15 27.40
C LYS A 18 2.30 -19.26 26.19
N ASP A 19 1.82 -18.02 26.34
CA ASP A 19 2.36 -16.75 25.84
C ASP A 19 3.89 -16.58 25.96
N LYS A 20 4.48 -15.92 24.96
CA LYS A 20 5.49 -14.87 25.19
C LYS A 20 5.71 -13.94 23.97
N LYS A 21 5.45 -12.65 24.20
CA LYS A 21 5.92 -11.46 23.47
C LYS A 21 7.39 -11.56 23.03
N SER A 22 7.71 -11.03 21.85
CA SER A 22 8.97 -10.30 21.50
C SER A 22 8.76 -9.59 20.16
N LYS A 23 8.53 -8.28 20.14
CA LYS A 23 9.51 -7.18 20.03
C LYS A 23 9.60 -6.68 18.57
N LYS A 24 8.75 -5.70 18.27
CA LYS A 24 8.83 -4.82 17.10
C LYS A 24 10.10 -3.98 17.25
N HIS A 25 11.07 -4.15 16.34
CA HIS A 25 12.14 -3.17 16.15
C HIS A 25 11.62 -2.19 15.10
N LEU A 26 11.36 -0.96 15.52
CA LEU A 26 11.31 0.19 14.63
C LEU A 26 12.75 0.44 14.19
N GLU A 27 12.98 0.38 12.89
CA GLU A 27 14.15 0.96 12.27
C GLU A 27 13.63 1.84 11.14
N ASP A 28 13.99 3.12 11.20
CA ASP A 28 13.67 4.17 10.24
C ASP A 28 13.93 3.69 8.81
N GLY A 29 12.86 3.66 8.02
CA GLY A 29 12.93 3.51 6.58
C GLY A 29 12.89 4.86 5.90
N ASP A 30 13.99 5.62 5.96
CA ASP A 30 14.26 6.68 4.98
C ASP A 30 14.64 6.01 3.64
N GLY A 31 13.60 5.48 2.99
CA GLY A 31 13.67 4.84 1.69
C GLY A 31 13.49 5.87 0.59
N LYS A 32 14.38 6.85 0.48
CA LYS A 32 14.61 7.52 -0.80
C LYS A 32 15.00 6.44 -1.79
N LYS A 33 14.03 5.95 -2.57
CA LYS A 33 14.26 5.10 -3.73
C LYS A 33 15.07 5.93 -4.73
N LYS A 34 16.40 5.95 -4.56
CA LYS A 34 17.31 6.42 -5.58
C LYS A 34 17.05 5.55 -6.80
N PHE A 35 16.39 6.15 -7.79
CA PHE A 35 16.26 5.63 -9.14
C PHE A 35 17.60 5.05 -9.55
N THR A 36 17.68 3.72 -9.65
CA THR A 36 18.88 3.09 -10.16
C THR A 36 18.78 3.17 -11.66
N LEU A 37 19.50 4.15 -12.20
CA LEU A 37 19.71 4.42 -13.64
C LEU A 37 20.06 3.17 -14.47
N LYS A 38 20.41 2.06 -13.80
CA LYS A 38 20.55 0.70 -14.35
C LYS A 38 19.34 0.18 -15.13
N ARG A 39 18.09 0.61 -14.86
CA ARG A 39 16.91 0.14 -15.64
C ARG A 39 16.76 0.79 -17.02
N LEU A 40 17.40 1.95 -17.26
CA LEU A 40 17.35 2.65 -18.56
C LEU A 40 18.05 1.89 -19.69
N PHE A 41 18.83 0.85 -19.37
CA PHE A 41 19.57 0.07 -20.36
C PHE A 41 19.56 -1.42 -20.02
N PRO A 42 19.24 -2.31 -20.97
CA PRO A 42 19.78 -3.66 -20.95
C PRO A 42 21.28 -3.58 -21.34
N ASP A 43 22.17 -3.38 -20.36
CA ASP A 43 23.64 -3.50 -20.48
C ASP A 43 24.27 -2.98 -21.80
N GLU A 44 23.81 -1.83 -22.30
CA GLU A 44 24.32 -1.31 -23.58
C GLU A 44 25.73 -0.71 -23.42
N LEU A 45 26.06 -0.18 -22.24
CA LEU A 45 27.43 0.25 -21.93
C LEU A 45 28.40 -0.96 -21.92
N GLU A 46 27.90 -2.17 -21.64
CA GLU A 46 28.71 -3.39 -21.65
C GLU A 46 28.80 -4.05 -23.04
N ARG A 47 27.85 -3.76 -23.93
CA ARG A 47 27.86 -4.25 -25.33
C ARG A 47 28.81 -3.49 -26.25
N PHE A 48 29.35 -2.34 -25.85
CA PHE A 48 30.39 -1.63 -26.61
C PHE A 48 31.76 -2.35 -26.65
N THR A 49 31.86 -3.55 -26.07
CA THR A 49 33.08 -4.38 -26.08
C THR A 49 32.83 -5.83 -26.52
N SER A 50 31.78 -6.10 -27.30
CA SER A 50 31.48 -7.47 -27.77
C SER A 50 32.07 -7.77 -29.15
N MET A 51 33.23 -8.44 -29.16
CA MET A 51 33.62 -9.30 -30.27
C MET A 51 32.93 -10.66 -30.15
N ARG A 52 32.41 -11.12 -31.29
CA ARG A 52 31.63 -12.33 -31.52
C ARG A 52 32.35 -13.61 -31.06
N MET A 53 31.89 -14.24 -29.97
CA MET A 53 32.31 -15.59 -29.60
C MET A 53 31.68 -16.62 -30.56
N LYS A 54 32.52 -17.35 -31.31
CA LYS A 54 32.09 -18.56 -32.02
C LYS A 54 31.75 -19.64 -30.98
N LYS A 55 30.55 -20.20 -31.12
CA LYS A 55 30.02 -21.29 -30.29
C LYS A 55 30.68 -22.60 -30.70
N ASP A 56 31.62 -23.09 -29.89
CA ASP A 56 32.18 -24.42 -30.07
C ASP A 56 31.13 -25.49 -29.72
N LYS A 57 30.97 -26.44 -30.65
CA LYS A 57 30.08 -27.59 -30.53
C LYS A 57 30.97 -28.81 -30.32
N GLU A 58 31.08 -29.30 -29.09
CA GLU A 58 31.77 -30.55 -28.80
C GLU A 58 31.03 -31.76 -29.38
N LYS A 59 31.78 -32.62 -30.08
CA LYS A 59 31.50 -34.06 -30.22
C LYS A 59 32.80 -34.86 -30.25
N PRO A 60 32.77 -36.15 -29.85
CA PRO A 60 33.92 -36.83 -29.25
C PRO A 60 34.87 -37.52 -30.24
N HIS A 61 36.08 -37.77 -29.72
CA HIS A 61 37.26 -38.37 -30.34
C HIS A 61 37.09 -39.68 -31.12
N ALA A 62 37.93 -39.84 -32.16
CA ALA A 62 38.61 -41.10 -32.50
C ALA A 62 40.03 -40.81 -33.05
N PRO A 63 41.03 -41.69 -32.85
CA PRO A 63 42.43 -41.38 -33.11
C PRO A 63 42.87 -41.81 -34.52
N SER A 64 43.65 -40.98 -35.21
CA SER A 64 44.50 -41.47 -36.29
C SER A 64 45.74 -40.60 -36.45
N GLN A 65 46.89 -41.24 -36.30
CA GLN A 65 48.20 -40.72 -36.69
C GLN A 65 48.23 -40.52 -38.21
N ARG A 66 48.77 -39.40 -38.69
CA ARG A 66 50.04 -39.34 -39.45
C ARG A 66 50.28 -37.99 -40.15
N HIS A 67 51.49 -37.49 -39.90
CA HIS A 67 52.37 -36.64 -40.71
C HIS A 67 51.86 -35.29 -41.26
N SER A 68 52.54 -34.20 -40.89
CA SER A 68 53.40 -33.45 -41.83
C SER A 68 54.25 -32.38 -41.15
N SER A 69 55.57 -32.54 -41.34
CA SER A 69 56.64 -31.53 -41.46
C SER A 69 56.53 -30.23 -40.67
N ALA A 70 57.33 -30.14 -39.60
CA ALA A 70 57.72 -28.90 -38.95
C ALA A 70 58.49 -28.01 -39.95
N ALA A 71 57.87 -26.91 -40.40
CA ALA A 71 58.60 -25.74 -40.83
C ALA A 71 59.07 -25.04 -39.54
N ILE A 72 60.38 -25.11 -39.31
CA ILE A 72 61.08 -24.41 -38.25
C ILE A 72 60.88 -22.90 -38.50
N TYR A 73 59.98 -22.29 -37.74
CA TYR A 73 60.02 -20.85 -37.55
C TYR A 73 61.16 -20.57 -36.57
N GLU A 74 62.23 -19.96 -37.08
CA GLU A 74 63.22 -19.31 -36.24
C GLU A 74 62.49 -18.30 -35.34
N VAL A 75 62.53 -18.54 -34.03
CA VAL A 75 62.06 -17.62 -33.00
C VAL A 75 62.87 -16.32 -33.16
N PRO A 76 62.26 -15.16 -33.41
CA PRO A 76 62.99 -13.91 -33.43
C PRO A 76 63.66 -13.71 -32.07
N SER A 77 64.94 -13.36 -32.11
CA SER A 77 65.93 -13.25 -31.02
C SER A 77 65.60 -12.22 -29.92
N GLN A 78 64.35 -11.78 -29.79
CA GLN A 78 63.84 -10.92 -28.71
C GLN A 78 62.82 -11.59 -27.79
N ALA A 79 62.25 -12.76 -28.13
CA ALA A 79 61.47 -13.54 -27.15
C ALA A 79 62.32 -13.93 -25.91
N ALA A 80 63.64 -13.99 -26.09
CA ALA A 80 64.60 -14.21 -25.00
C ALA A 80 64.79 -13.01 -24.05
N MET A 81 64.38 -11.78 -24.43
CA MET A 81 64.60 -10.60 -23.57
C MET A 81 63.60 -10.48 -22.40
N MET A 82 62.44 -11.16 -22.47
CA MET A 82 61.45 -11.14 -21.38
C MET A 82 61.63 -12.25 -20.34
N HIS A 83 62.54 -13.22 -20.60
CA HIS A 83 62.85 -14.29 -19.64
C HIS A 83 63.72 -13.82 -18.45
N ASP A 84 64.38 -12.66 -18.56
CA ASP A 84 65.23 -12.08 -17.51
C ASP A 84 64.50 -11.10 -16.58
N HIS A 85 63.22 -10.79 -16.83
CA HIS A 85 62.45 -9.87 -16.00
C HIS A 85 61.75 -10.60 -14.86
N THR A 86 61.79 -10.03 -13.66
CA THR A 86 61.15 -10.57 -12.45
C THR A 86 59.64 -10.76 -12.66
N ASP A 87 59.04 -11.77 -12.00
CA ASP A 87 57.59 -12.00 -12.06
C ASP A 87 56.80 -10.75 -11.63
N GLU A 88 57.34 -9.98 -10.68
CA GLU A 88 56.76 -8.73 -10.19
C GLU A 88 56.69 -7.64 -11.26
N TYR A 89 57.75 -7.45 -12.04
CA TYR A 89 57.77 -6.48 -13.16
C TYR A 89 56.81 -6.88 -14.28
N VAL A 90 56.67 -8.19 -14.55
CA VAL A 90 55.70 -8.67 -15.54
C VAL A 90 54.27 -8.43 -15.08
N LEU A 91 53.98 -8.64 -13.80
CA LEU A 91 52.65 -8.37 -13.25
C LEU A 91 52.32 -6.87 -13.29
N GLU A 92 53.29 -5.99 -13.03
CA GLU A 92 53.13 -4.54 -13.18
C GLU A 92 52.78 -4.15 -14.64
N LEU A 93 53.53 -4.68 -15.61
CA LEU A 93 53.25 -4.47 -17.03
C LEU A 93 51.92 -5.09 -17.48
N PHE A 94 51.51 -6.20 -16.87
CA PHE A 94 50.24 -6.85 -17.13
C PHE A 94 49.06 -6.01 -16.65
N GLU A 95 49.14 -5.44 -15.44
CA GLU A 95 48.12 -4.50 -14.96
C GLU A 95 48.07 -3.22 -15.82
N GLN A 96 49.23 -2.71 -16.26
CA GLN A 96 49.29 -1.59 -17.19
C GLN A 96 48.60 -1.92 -18.53
N MET A 97 48.81 -3.13 -19.07
CA MET A 97 48.15 -3.60 -20.29
C MET A 97 46.63 -3.72 -20.10
N LEU A 98 46.15 -4.23 -18.96
CA LEU A 98 44.71 -4.34 -18.67
C LEU A 98 44.02 -2.97 -18.63
N VAL A 99 44.67 -1.98 -18.00
CA VAL A 99 44.20 -0.59 -17.99
C VAL A 99 44.18 -0.03 -19.41
N ASP A 100 45.23 -0.29 -20.19
CA ASP A 100 45.36 0.24 -21.56
C ASP A 100 44.41 -0.44 -22.56
N MET A 101 43.91 -1.63 -22.25
CA MET A 101 42.86 -2.33 -23.02
C MET A 101 41.44 -1.89 -22.65
N ASN A 102 41.26 -0.98 -21.68
CA ASN A 102 39.95 -0.44 -21.28
C ASN A 102 38.91 -1.51 -20.89
N LEU A 103 39.35 -2.53 -20.13
CA LEU A 103 38.50 -3.61 -19.64
C LEU A 103 37.90 -3.26 -18.26
N ASN A 104 36.64 -3.62 -18.00
CA ASN A 104 36.02 -3.51 -16.67
C ASN A 104 36.53 -4.60 -15.71
N GLU A 105 36.31 -4.45 -14.40
CA GLU A 105 36.81 -5.41 -13.39
C GLU A 105 36.34 -6.85 -13.65
N GLU A 106 35.09 -7.03 -14.06
CA GLU A 106 34.53 -8.35 -14.37
C GLU A 106 35.25 -9.04 -15.54
N LYS A 107 35.65 -8.29 -16.57
CA LYS A 107 36.43 -8.83 -17.72
C LYS A 107 37.92 -8.96 -17.41
N GLN A 108 38.45 -8.19 -16.46
CA GLN A 108 39.83 -8.32 -16.00
C GLN A 108 40.02 -9.59 -15.14
N GLN A 109 39.02 -9.96 -14.34
CA GLN A 109 39.09 -11.09 -13.42
C GLN A 109 39.51 -12.43 -14.06
N PRO A 110 38.90 -12.91 -15.18
CA PRO A 110 39.34 -14.15 -15.83
C PRO A 110 40.76 -14.06 -16.43
N LEU A 111 41.25 -12.86 -16.72
CA LEU A 111 42.62 -12.63 -17.18
C LEU A 111 43.61 -12.64 -16.00
N ARG A 112 43.20 -12.15 -14.83
CA ARG A 112 43.98 -12.20 -13.58
C ARG A 112 44.14 -13.62 -13.04
N GLU A 113 43.16 -14.49 -13.26
CA GLU A 113 43.21 -15.91 -12.87
C GLU A 113 44.17 -16.77 -13.72
N LYS A 114 44.72 -16.23 -14.83
CA LYS A 114 45.65 -16.96 -15.69
C LYS A 114 47.03 -17.13 -15.03
N ASP A 115 47.69 -18.24 -15.39
CA ASP A 115 49.06 -18.52 -15.00
C ASP A 115 50.05 -17.45 -15.48
N ILE A 116 51.14 -17.28 -14.73
CA ILE A 116 52.18 -16.27 -15.02
C ILE A 116 52.81 -16.45 -16.42
N ALA A 117 52.89 -17.68 -16.94
CA ALA A 117 53.41 -17.95 -18.28
C ALA A 117 52.54 -17.33 -19.38
N ILE A 118 51.20 -17.40 -19.23
CA ILE A 118 50.25 -16.81 -20.16
C ILE A 118 50.32 -15.28 -20.06
N LYS A 119 50.40 -14.73 -18.84
CA LYS A 119 50.56 -13.28 -18.62
C LYS A 119 51.84 -12.75 -19.27
N ARG A 120 52.96 -13.49 -19.15
CA ARG A 120 54.24 -13.17 -19.80
C ARG A 120 54.11 -13.12 -21.33
N GLU A 121 53.41 -14.09 -21.92
CA GLU A 121 53.16 -14.11 -23.36
C GLU A 121 52.28 -12.92 -23.80
N MET A 122 51.21 -12.63 -23.06
CA MET A 122 50.32 -11.49 -23.34
C MET A 122 51.06 -10.15 -23.29
N VAL A 123 51.86 -9.92 -22.25
CA VAL A 123 52.68 -8.70 -22.12
C VAL A 123 53.71 -8.62 -23.24
N SER A 124 54.34 -9.73 -23.62
CA SER A 124 55.28 -9.77 -24.74
C SER A 124 54.59 -9.38 -26.07
N GLN A 125 53.42 -9.96 -26.35
CA GLN A 125 52.62 -9.61 -27.53
C GLN A 125 52.17 -8.14 -27.51
N TYR A 126 51.75 -7.62 -26.36
CA TYR A 126 51.40 -6.21 -26.16
C TYR A 126 52.58 -5.27 -26.44
N LEU A 127 53.78 -5.59 -25.94
CA LEU A 127 55.00 -4.82 -26.20
C LEU A 127 55.43 -4.91 -27.67
N HIS A 128 55.23 -6.06 -28.31
CA HIS A 128 55.49 -6.22 -29.73
C HIS A 128 54.53 -5.40 -30.58
N THR A 129 53.22 -5.44 -30.32
CA THR A 129 52.22 -4.67 -31.07
C THR A 129 52.35 -3.15 -30.86
N SER A 130 52.68 -2.70 -29.66
CA SER A 130 52.94 -1.28 -29.36
C SER A 130 54.24 -0.75 -30.00
N LYS A 131 55.29 -1.57 -30.13
CA LYS A 131 56.57 -1.19 -30.78
C LYS A 131 56.62 -1.47 -32.28
N ALA A 132 55.78 -2.36 -32.81
CA ALA A 132 55.78 -2.77 -34.23
C ALA A 132 55.19 -1.73 -35.20
N GLY A 133 54.77 -0.55 -34.73
CA GLY A 133 54.45 0.59 -35.59
C GLY A 133 55.64 1.13 -36.40
N GLN A 134 56.84 0.54 -36.28
CA GLN A 134 58.05 0.98 -36.97
C GLN A 134 58.59 0.02 -38.04
N ASN A 135 58.12 -1.23 -38.18
CA ASN A 135 58.71 -2.15 -39.16
C ASN A 135 57.69 -3.03 -39.91
N GLN A 136 57.64 -2.75 -41.23
CA GLN A 136 57.16 -3.54 -42.37
C GLN A 136 55.67 -3.94 -42.44
N ARG A 137 55.02 -3.35 -43.46
CA ARG A 137 53.87 -3.82 -44.25
C ARG A 137 52.68 -4.37 -43.43
N GLU A 138 51.65 -3.53 -43.36
CA GLU A 138 50.32 -3.80 -42.76
C GLU A 138 50.22 -3.74 -41.23
N SER A 139 51.19 -3.13 -40.54
CA SER A 139 51.04 -2.72 -39.14
C SER A 139 50.58 -1.25 -39.03
N SER A 140 49.64 -1.00 -38.13
CA SER A 140 48.83 0.22 -37.95
C SER A 140 49.63 1.53 -38.06
N LYS A 141 49.15 2.49 -38.89
CA LYS A 141 49.66 3.88 -38.92
C LYS A 141 49.68 4.46 -37.50
N SER A 142 50.72 5.21 -37.15
CA SER A 142 50.79 5.88 -35.83
C SER A 142 49.76 7.01 -35.71
N ALA A 143 49.37 7.37 -34.49
CA ALA A 143 48.42 8.47 -34.24
C ALA A 143 48.88 9.80 -34.88
N VAL A 144 50.17 10.11 -34.80
CA VAL A 144 50.76 11.33 -35.37
C VAL A 144 50.66 11.34 -36.90
N MET A 145 50.77 10.18 -37.56
CA MET A 145 50.60 10.09 -39.01
C MET A 145 49.16 10.43 -39.43
N TYR A 146 48.16 9.99 -38.66
CA TYR A 146 46.76 10.38 -38.90
C TYR A 146 46.54 11.87 -38.68
N ILE A 147 47.12 12.46 -37.63
CA ILE A 147 47.04 13.91 -37.39
C ILE A 147 47.64 14.67 -38.58
N GLN A 148 48.81 14.24 -39.06
CA GLN A 148 49.47 14.87 -40.19
C GLN A 148 48.67 14.71 -41.49
N GLU A 149 48.07 13.54 -41.74
CA GLU A 149 47.20 13.27 -42.89
C GLU A 149 45.89 14.07 -42.81
N LEU A 150 45.32 14.28 -41.62
CA LEU A 150 44.15 15.15 -41.45
C LEU A 150 44.51 16.64 -41.65
N LYS A 151 45.71 17.05 -41.25
CA LYS A 151 46.22 18.41 -41.48
C LYS A 151 46.49 18.74 -42.95
N THR A 152 46.63 17.74 -43.83
CA THR A 152 46.74 18.00 -45.28
C THR A 152 45.40 18.33 -45.94
N GLU A 153 44.31 18.36 -45.17
CA GLU A 153 42.95 18.64 -45.64
C GLU A 153 42.49 17.73 -46.80
N PRO A 154 42.52 16.40 -46.64
CA PRO A 154 42.04 15.47 -47.65
C PRO A 154 40.54 15.69 -47.91
N ARG A 155 40.10 15.45 -49.15
CA ARG A 155 38.70 15.62 -49.57
C ARG A 155 38.10 14.31 -50.06
N ASP A 156 36.78 14.24 -50.04
CA ASP A 156 35.97 13.17 -50.63
C ASP A 156 36.47 11.76 -50.26
N ALA A 157 36.81 10.94 -51.26
CA ALA A 157 37.18 9.55 -51.09
C ALA A 157 38.49 9.37 -50.31
N GLN A 158 39.42 10.32 -50.40
CA GLN A 158 40.67 10.28 -49.64
C GLN A 158 40.40 10.50 -48.15
N LEU A 159 39.55 11.50 -47.84
CA LEU A 159 39.10 11.74 -46.46
C LEU A 159 38.38 10.51 -45.92
N LEU A 160 37.45 9.94 -46.70
CA LEU A 160 36.70 8.77 -46.28
C LEU A 160 37.61 7.57 -45.99
N GLY A 161 38.56 7.25 -46.87
CA GLY A 161 39.51 6.16 -46.65
C GLY A 161 40.41 6.38 -45.42
N CYS A 162 40.83 7.63 -45.19
CA CYS A 162 41.58 8.00 -43.98
C CYS A 162 40.71 7.80 -42.72
N LEU A 163 39.46 8.24 -42.74
CA LEU A 163 38.53 8.10 -41.62
C LEU A 163 38.16 6.64 -41.32
N GLU A 164 37.90 5.82 -42.35
CA GLU A 164 37.61 4.39 -42.18
C GLU A 164 38.80 3.65 -41.53
N SER A 165 40.04 3.99 -41.94
CA SER A 165 41.28 3.47 -41.35
C SER A 165 41.50 3.97 -39.91
N LEU A 166 41.22 5.26 -39.67
CA LEU A 166 41.31 5.88 -38.35
C LEU A 166 40.31 5.25 -37.38
N ARG A 167 39.06 5.03 -37.79
CA ARG A 167 38.04 4.36 -36.98
C ARG A 167 38.52 2.98 -36.51
N VAL A 168 39.12 2.18 -37.40
CA VAL A 168 39.66 0.86 -37.03
C VAL A 168 40.78 1.00 -36.01
N SER A 169 41.65 2.01 -36.18
CA SER A 169 42.75 2.28 -35.26
C SER A 169 42.24 2.73 -33.89
N LEU A 170 41.22 3.58 -33.82
CA LEU A 170 40.58 4.04 -32.58
C LEU A 170 39.87 2.91 -31.82
N ASN A 171 39.34 1.90 -32.50
CA ASN A 171 38.67 0.77 -31.86
C ASN A 171 39.62 -0.32 -31.35
N ASN A 172 40.72 -0.55 -32.07
CA ASN A 172 41.57 -1.72 -31.84
C ASN A 172 42.88 -1.41 -31.12
N ASN A 173 43.34 -0.15 -31.14
CA ASN A 173 44.57 0.22 -30.47
C ASN A 173 44.33 0.53 -28.98
N PRO A 174 45.37 0.42 -28.13
CA PRO A 174 45.26 0.73 -26.71
C PRO A 174 44.92 2.21 -26.42
N VAL A 175 44.45 2.49 -25.21
CA VAL A 175 44.09 3.85 -24.76
C VAL A 175 45.29 4.82 -24.85
N SER A 176 46.52 4.36 -24.66
CA SER A 176 47.76 5.13 -24.82
C SER A 176 47.95 5.67 -26.26
N TRP A 177 47.56 4.87 -27.27
CA TRP A 177 47.52 5.32 -28.65
C TRP A 177 46.48 6.44 -28.82
N MET A 178 45.34 6.31 -28.15
CA MET A 178 44.28 7.32 -28.18
C MET A 178 44.69 8.61 -27.45
N GLN A 179 45.44 8.52 -26.35
CA GLN A 179 46.04 9.68 -25.69
C GLN A 179 47.03 10.41 -26.60
N THR A 180 47.74 9.67 -27.45
CA THR A 180 48.65 10.25 -28.45
C THR A 180 47.89 10.95 -29.58
N PHE A 181 46.73 10.41 -29.99
CA PHE A 181 45.84 11.10 -30.93
C PHE A 181 45.23 12.36 -30.29
N GLY A 182 44.77 12.21 -29.05
CA GLY A 182 44.51 13.28 -28.09
C GLY A 182 43.54 14.37 -28.54
N GLY A 183 43.62 15.51 -27.85
CA GLY A 183 42.80 16.69 -28.14
C GLY A 183 43.07 17.31 -29.51
N GLU A 184 44.31 17.19 -30.02
CA GLU A 184 44.67 17.70 -31.35
C GLU A 184 43.96 16.91 -32.46
N GLY A 185 43.98 15.59 -32.40
CA GLY A 185 43.25 14.73 -33.34
C GLY A 185 41.74 14.93 -33.25
N LEU A 186 41.19 15.08 -32.03
CA LEU A 186 39.79 15.39 -31.81
C LEU A 186 39.40 16.73 -32.46
N ALA A 187 40.17 17.80 -32.25
CA ALA A 187 39.90 19.11 -32.82
C ALA A 187 39.81 19.04 -34.36
N LEU A 188 40.75 18.33 -35.00
CA LEU A 188 40.72 18.13 -36.46
C LEU A 188 39.45 17.39 -36.90
N LEU A 189 39.04 16.33 -36.20
CA LEU A 189 37.80 15.61 -36.52
C LEU A 189 36.56 16.52 -36.42
N LEU A 190 36.49 17.34 -35.37
CA LEU A 190 35.39 18.29 -35.17
C LEU A 190 35.41 19.40 -36.23
N ASP A 191 36.58 19.90 -36.62
CA ASP A 191 36.74 20.89 -37.69
C ASP A 191 36.25 20.34 -39.04
N PHE A 192 36.60 19.09 -39.38
CA PHE A 192 36.06 18.44 -40.59
C PHE A 192 34.55 18.24 -40.50
N LEU A 193 34.03 17.82 -39.35
CA LEU A 193 32.60 17.63 -39.16
C LEU A 193 31.85 18.95 -39.35
N LYS A 194 32.35 20.04 -38.76
CA LYS A 194 31.81 21.39 -38.91
C LYS A 194 31.81 21.85 -40.35
N LYS A 195 32.96 21.75 -41.04
CA LYS A 195 33.07 22.09 -42.48
C LYS A 195 32.04 21.31 -43.33
N LEU A 196 31.95 19.99 -43.11
CA LEU A 196 31.01 19.14 -43.85
C LEU A 196 29.54 19.42 -43.52
N GLN A 197 29.22 19.90 -42.31
CA GLN A 197 27.86 20.28 -41.91
C GLN A 197 27.47 21.69 -42.40
N ASP A 198 28.44 22.59 -42.55
CA ASP A 198 28.23 23.96 -43.04
C ASP A 198 28.13 24.02 -44.58
N GLU A 199 28.74 23.06 -45.29
CA GLU A 199 28.56 22.84 -46.72
C GLU A 199 27.08 22.48 -47.00
N LYS A 200 26.25 23.50 -47.23
CA LYS A 200 24.83 23.34 -47.60
C LYS A 200 24.72 22.37 -48.76
N ASP A 201 23.74 21.45 -48.69
CA ASP A 201 23.36 20.42 -49.67
C ASP A 201 23.31 21.00 -51.11
N ASP A 202 24.46 21.22 -51.74
CA ASP A 202 24.55 21.47 -53.17
C ASP A 202 24.07 20.19 -53.84
N PHE A 203 23.24 20.35 -54.88
CA PHE A 203 22.44 19.34 -55.58
C PHE A 203 23.24 18.12 -56.14
N SER A 204 24.52 17.97 -55.80
CA SER A 204 25.44 16.86 -56.08
C SER A 204 25.91 16.05 -54.84
N GLY A 205 25.57 16.43 -53.61
CA GLY A 205 26.14 15.90 -52.34
C GLY A 205 25.69 14.51 -51.86
N HIS A 206 25.04 13.70 -52.69
CA HIS A 206 24.33 12.47 -52.29
C HIS A 206 25.19 11.26 -51.85
N GLY A 207 26.51 11.39 -51.67
CA GLY A 207 27.35 10.22 -51.40
C GLY A 207 28.37 10.43 -50.30
N ILE A 208 29.42 11.17 -50.65
CA ILE A 208 30.70 11.02 -49.96
C ILE A 208 30.79 11.94 -48.74
N GLY A 209 30.39 13.21 -48.83
CA GLY A 209 30.39 14.12 -47.68
C GLY A 209 29.58 13.60 -46.50
N VAL A 210 28.36 13.11 -46.73
CA VAL A 210 27.52 12.52 -45.68
C VAL A 210 28.07 11.20 -45.15
N ARG A 211 28.77 10.42 -45.99
CA ARG A 211 29.50 9.23 -45.52
C ARG A 211 30.69 9.62 -44.65
N CYS A 212 31.42 10.69 -44.99
CA CYS A 212 32.48 11.24 -44.16
C CYS A 212 31.94 11.73 -42.82
N GLN A 213 30.83 12.49 -42.81
CA GLN A 213 30.16 12.90 -41.56
C GLN A 213 29.84 11.69 -40.69
N HIS A 214 29.18 10.66 -41.24
CA HIS A 214 28.85 9.46 -40.48
C HIS A 214 30.11 8.74 -39.99
N GLU A 215 31.15 8.65 -40.81
CA GLU A 215 32.40 8.02 -40.41
C GLU A 215 33.11 8.80 -39.29
N ILE A 216 33.05 10.15 -39.29
CA ILE A 216 33.52 10.97 -38.17
C ILE A 216 32.72 10.65 -36.91
N ILE A 217 31.38 10.55 -36.97
CA ILE A 217 30.57 10.15 -35.81
C ILE A 217 30.99 8.76 -35.29
N ARG A 218 31.33 7.81 -36.17
CA ARG A 218 31.87 6.50 -35.75
C ARG A 218 33.26 6.59 -35.13
N CYS A 219 34.12 7.49 -35.61
CA CYS A 219 35.41 7.79 -34.98
C CYS A 219 35.20 8.39 -33.59
N LEU A 220 34.30 9.38 -33.45
CA LEU A 220 33.96 9.98 -32.15
C LEU A 220 33.39 8.93 -31.19
N LYS A 221 32.56 8.01 -31.69
CA LYS A 221 32.05 6.87 -30.92
C LYS A 221 33.16 5.97 -30.38
N ALA A 222 34.13 5.61 -31.23
CA ALA A 222 35.29 4.82 -30.82
C ALA A 222 36.17 5.60 -29.83
N PHE A 223 36.36 6.90 -30.07
CA PHE A 223 37.17 7.78 -29.23
C PHE A 223 36.57 7.95 -27.83
N MET A 224 35.25 8.14 -27.71
CA MET A 224 34.57 8.31 -26.42
C MET A 224 34.36 7.02 -25.63
N ASN A 225 34.71 5.85 -26.18
CA ASN A 225 34.50 4.55 -25.52
C ASN A 225 35.44 4.31 -24.31
N ASN A 226 36.14 5.34 -23.82
CA ASN A 226 37.03 5.28 -22.66
C ASN A 226 37.02 6.64 -21.95
N LYS A 227 37.47 6.64 -20.69
CA LYS A 227 37.44 7.84 -19.83
C LYS A 227 38.21 9.02 -20.41
N TYR A 228 39.34 8.78 -21.07
CA TYR A 228 40.16 9.86 -21.63
C TYR A 228 39.44 10.56 -22.78
N GLY A 229 38.99 9.81 -23.78
CA GLY A 229 38.36 10.40 -24.95
C GLY A 229 37.01 11.04 -24.64
N LEU A 230 36.25 10.47 -23.69
CA LEU A 230 35.03 11.09 -23.18
C LEU A 230 35.32 12.45 -22.52
N LYS A 231 36.28 12.52 -21.60
CA LYS A 231 36.67 13.79 -20.95
C LYS A 231 37.17 14.83 -21.97
N ALA A 232 37.94 14.39 -22.97
CA ALA A 232 38.40 15.27 -24.04
C ALA A 232 37.24 15.82 -24.88
N MET A 233 36.20 15.01 -25.14
CA MET A 233 35.00 15.45 -25.84
C MET A 233 34.19 16.47 -25.03
N LEU A 234 34.00 16.25 -23.74
CA LEU A 234 33.22 17.13 -22.86
C LEU A 234 33.90 18.50 -22.64
N ASN A 235 35.23 18.53 -22.65
CA ASN A 235 36.02 19.76 -22.57
C ASN A 235 36.03 20.57 -23.87
N SER A 236 35.57 19.99 -24.99
CA SER A 236 35.46 20.69 -26.27
C SER A 236 34.16 21.49 -26.34
N SER A 237 34.24 22.78 -26.65
CA SER A 237 33.06 23.64 -26.76
C SER A 237 32.13 23.24 -27.92
N GLU A 238 32.70 22.72 -29.01
CA GLU A 238 31.95 22.36 -30.23
C GLU A 238 31.52 20.87 -30.23
N GLY A 239 31.98 20.07 -29.27
CA GLY A 239 31.76 18.62 -29.29
C GLY A 239 30.28 18.25 -29.27
N ILE A 240 29.55 18.68 -28.23
CA ILE A 240 28.11 18.40 -28.08
C ILE A 240 27.29 19.07 -29.21
N PRO A 241 27.48 20.37 -29.53
CA PRO A 241 26.76 21.01 -30.64
C PRO A 241 26.88 20.28 -31.98
N LEU A 242 28.07 19.80 -32.35
CA LEU A 242 28.26 19.08 -33.62
C LEU A 242 27.62 17.69 -33.63
N LEU A 243 27.53 17.02 -32.48
CA LEU A 243 26.76 15.78 -32.33
C LEU A 243 25.26 16.02 -32.48
N VAL A 244 24.74 17.11 -31.91
CA VAL A 244 23.34 17.53 -32.07
C VAL A 244 23.03 17.85 -33.53
N ARG A 245 23.92 18.59 -34.22
CA ARG A 245 23.80 18.86 -35.66
C ARG A 245 23.80 17.59 -36.52
N ALA A 246 24.43 16.51 -36.05
CA ALA A 246 24.43 15.22 -36.75
C ALA A 246 23.11 14.43 -36.61
N MET A 247 22.14 14.93 -35.84
CA MET A 247 20.81 14.34 -35.69
C MET A 247 19.92 14.63 -36.91
N ASP A 248 20.21 13.99 -38.05
CA ASP A 248 19.39 14.10 -39.27
C ASP A 248 18.47 12.88 -39.47
N PRO A 249 17.14 13.03 -39.39
CA PRO A 249 16.17 11.96 -39.63
C PRO A 249 16.22 11.35 -41.03
N ARG A 250 16.80 12.05 -42.02
CA ARG A 250 17.02 11.52 -43.38
C ARG A 250 18.15 10.49 -43.39
N ARG A 251 19.07 10.56 -42.43
CA ARG A 251 20.28 9.73 -42.32
C ARG A 251 20.24 8.89 -41.04
N HIS A 252 19.22 8.02 -40.97
CA HIS A 252 18.86 7.21 -39.80
C HIS A 252 20.06 6.55 -39.08
N HIS A 253 21.01 5.94 -39.79
CA HIS A 253 22.15 5.28 -39.13
C HIS A 253 23.11 6.25 -38.44
N MET A 254 23.34 7.43 -39.01
CA MET A 254 24.16 8.47 -38.39
C MET A 254 23.44 9.05 -37.17
N MET A 255 22.14 9.31 -37.32
CA MET A 255 21.31 9.79 -36.23
C MET A 255 21.25 8.78 -35.07
N VAL A 256 21.15 7.47 -35.32
CA VAL A 256 21.21 6.43 -34.28
C VAL A 256 22.51 6.52 -33.48
N ASP A 257 23.66 6.65 -34.14
CA ASP A 257 24.94 6.79 -33.43
C ASP A 257 24.98 8.11 -32.65
N ALA A 258 24.52 9.23 -33.23
CA ALA A 258 24.50 10.53 -32.58
C ALA A 258 23.60 10.54 -31.33
N VAL A 259 22.35 10.09 -31.43
CA VAL A 259 21.42 10.08 -30.29
C VAL A 259 21.91 9.15 -29.18
N ARG A 260 22.50 7.99 -29.50
CA ARG A 260 23.07 7.08 -28.48
C ARG A 260 24.23 7.71 -27.72
N LEU A 261 25.09 8.45 -28.43
CA LEU A 261 26.18 9.19 -27.80
C LEU A 261 25.67 10.31 -26.89
N LEU A 262 24.69 11.08 -27.36
CA LEU A 262 24.06 12.14 -26.57
C LEU A 262 23.30 11.58 -25.36
N SER A 263 22.64 10.43 -25.48
CA SER A 263 22.00 9.73 -24.37
C SER A 263 23.02 9.34 -23.30
N ALA A 264 24.15 8.76 -23.73
CA ALA A 264 25.23 8.39 -22.83
C ALA A 264 25.81 9.63 -22.12
N ILE A 265 26.04 10.72 -22.86
CA ILE A 265 26.53 12.00 -22.29
C ILE A 265 25.55 12.56 -21.25
N SER A 266 24.26 12.58 -21.56
CA SER A 266 23.22 13.15 -20.67
C SER A 266 23.12 12.39 -19.34
N ILE A 267 23.45 11.10 -19.34
CA ILE A 267 23.30 10.21 -18.19
C ILE A 267 24.52 10.24 -17.26
N LEU A 268 25.67 10.70 -17.73
CA LEU A 268 26.87 10.74 -16.90
C LEU A 268 26.64 11.63 -15.67
N GLU A 269 27.02 11.08 -14.52
CA GLU A 269 27.10 11.82 -13.26
C GLU A 269 28.37 12.68 -13.29
N ASP A 270 28.23 13.91 -13.75
CA ASP A 270 29.28 14.91 -13.82
C ASP A 270 28.80 16.20 -13.13
N PRO A 271 29.68 16.94 -12.43
CA PRO A 271 29.32 18.18 -11.74
C PRO A 271 28.82 19.31 -12.67
N GLU A 272 28.97 19.21 -14.00
CA GLU A 272 28.56 20.25 -14.95
C GLU A 272 27.15 20.07 -15.57
N ASP A 273 26.26 19.28 -14.96
CA ASP A 273 24.87 19.06 -15.43
C ASP A 273 24.77 18.82 -16.95
N LEU A 274 25.48 17.80 -17.44
CA LEU A 274 25.67 17.55 -18.88
C LEU A 274 24.38 17.42 -19.70
N HIS A 275 23.28 16.96 -19.08
CA HIS A 275 21.97 16.91 -19.70
C HIS A 275 21.44 18.30 -20.08
N GLU A 276 21.70 19.33 -19.27
CA GLU A 276 21.36 20.73 -19.59
C GLU A 276 22.22 21.24 -20.74
N ARG A 277 23.51 20.91 -20.80
CA ARG A 277 24.39 21.26 -21.94
C ARG A 277 23.90 20.63 -23.26
N VAL A 278 23.42 19.39 -23.22
CA VAL A 278 22.80 18.75 -24.40
C VAL A 278 21.50 19.47 -24.78
N LEU A 279 20.68 19.83 -23.81
CA LEU A 279 19.42 20.55 -24.03
C LEU A 279 19.63 21.98 -24.58
N GLU A 280 20.66 22.68 -24.09
CA GLU A 280 21.10 23.97 -24.61
C GLU A 280 21.51 23.83 -26.07
N ALA A 281 22.34 22.85 -26.40
CA ALA A 281 22.76 22.58 -27.78
C ALA A 281 21.56 22.23 -28.70
N LEU A 282 20.57 21.48 -28.22
CA LEU A 282 19.32 21.23 -28.94
C LEU A 282 18.52 22.53 -29.18
N THR A 283 18.50 23.42 -28.19
CA THR A 283 17.79 24.70 -28.26
C THR A 283 18.44 25.63 -29.27
N VAL A 284 19.76 25.84 -29.18
CA VAL A 284 20.54 26.61 -30.17
C VAL A 284 20.36 26.04 -31.57
N GLN A 285 20.39 24.71 -31.73
CA GLN A 285 20.21 24.10 -33.04
C GLN A 285 18.80 24.28 -33.61
N GLY A 286 17.77 24.25 -32.77
CA GLY A 286 16.41 24.54 -33.16
C GLY A 286 16.25 25.98 -33.64
N GLU A 287 16.82 26.93 -32.89
CA GLU A 287 16.82 28.36 -33.25
C GLU A 287 17.55 28.62 -34.57
N GLU A 288 18.73 28.02 -34.79
CA GLU A 288 19.48 28.16 -36.04
C GLU A 288 18.73 27.61 -37.27
N GLN A 289 17.91 26.57 -37.08
CA GLN A 289 17.13 25.94 -38.14
C GLN A 289 15.70 26.47 -38.28
N ASP A 290 15.26 27.39 -37.42
CA ASP A 290 13.88 27.86 -37.31
C ASP A 290 12.88 26.69 -37.14
N ILE A 291 13.25 25.73 -36.29
CA ILE A 291 12.41 24.58 -35.91
C ILE A 291 12.39 24.39 -34.39
N GLU A 292 11.36 23.71 -33.90
CA GLU A 292 11.28 23.32 -32.49
C GLU A 292 12.40 22.34 -32.13
N ARG A 293 13.07 22.54 -30.99
CA ARG A 293 14.28 21.79 -30.58
C ARG A 293 14.16 20.27 -30.58
N PHE A 294 12.96 19.72 -30.31
CA PHE A 294 12.71 18.28 -30.31
C PHE A 294 12.15 17.72 -31.63
N GLN A 295 11.92 18.56 -32.66
CA GLN A 295 11.42 18.08 -33.97
C GLN A 295 12.31 17.01 -34.63
N PRO A 296 13.65 17.09 -34.57
CA PRO A 296 14.49 16.02 -35.12
C PRO A 296 14.20 14.66 -34.48
N LEU A 297 14.02 14.61 -33.15
CA LEU A 297 13.69 13.39 -32.42
C LEU A 297 12.34 12.83 -32.85
N LEU A 298 11.29 13.65 -32.88
CA LEU A 298 9.97 13.18 -33.29
C LEU A 298 9.94 12.79 -34.77
N SER A 299 10.67 13.49 -35.63
CA SER A 299 10.81 13.13 -37.03
C SER A 299 11.53 11.79 -37.20
N GLY A 300 12.53 11.49 -36.36
CA GLY A 300 13.18 10.18 -36.28
C GLY A 300 12.22 9.08 -35.83
N MET A 301 11.40 9.37 -34.82
CA MET A 301 10.36 8.45 -34.32
C MET A 301 9.28 8.12 -35.38
N ARG A 302 9.02 8.98 -36.37
CA ARG A 302 8.10 8.67 -37.50
C ARG A 302 8.68 7.69 -38.52
N LYS A 303 10.01 7.47 -38.53
CA LYS A 303 10.64 6.60 -39.52
C LYS A 303 10.41 5.13 -39.16
N PRO A 304 10.36 4.21 -40.15
CA PRO A 304 10.15 2.78 -39.90
C PRO A 304 11.39 2.06 -39.33
N ASN A 305 12.42 2.79 -38.88
CA ASN A 305 13.64 2.21 -38.35
C ASN A 305 13.54 2.03 -36.83
N ILE A 306 13.43 0.78 -36.39
CA ILE A 306 13.25 0.41 -34.97
C ILE A 306 14.41 0.92 -34.10
N ALA A 307 15.66 0.77 -34.56
CA ALA A 307 16.83 1.24 -33.81
C ALA A 307 16.85 2.77 -33.65
N LEU A 308 16.36 3.50 -34.65
CA LEU A 308 16.20 4.95 -34.55
C LEU A 308 15.10 5.33 -33.56
N LYS A 309 13.95 4.66 -33.62
CA LYS A 309 12.88 4.87 -32.62
C LYS A 309 13.41 4.63 -31.20
N ALA A 310 14.14 3.54 -30.99
CA ALA A 310 14.74 3.21 -29.70
C ALA A 310 15.74 4.27 -29.25
N GLY A 311 16.66 4.68 -30.14
CA GLY A 311 17.65 5.72 -29.84
C GLY A 311 17.02 7.09 -29.55
N CYS A 312 15.99 7.50 -30.28
CA CYS A 312 15.25 8.73 -30.01
C CYS A 312 14.55 8.68 -28.65
N MET A 313 13.89 7.56 -28.34
CA MET A 313 13.20 7.38 -27.07
C MET A 313 14.17 7.32 -25.89
N GLN A 314 15.34 6.70 -26.07
CA GLN A 314 16.43 6.67 -25.11
C GLN A 314 16.97 8.08 -24.80
N LEU A 315 17.14 8.94 -25.82
CA LEU A 315 17.58 10.33 -25.58
C LEU A 315 16.50 11.16 -24.87
N ILE A 316 15.23 10.97 -25.23
CA ILE A 316 14.11 11.61 -24.52
C ILE A 316 14.14 11.21 -23.03
N ASN A 317 14.25 9.91 -22.73
CA ASN A 317 14.32 9.42 -21.36
C ASN A 317 15.56 9.95 -20.64
N ALA A 318 16.71 9.98 -21.30
CA ALA A 318 17.95 10.50 -20.73
C ALA A 318 17.84 11.98 -20.32
N LEU A 319 17.15 12.81 -21.12
CA LEU A 319 16.95 14.22 -20.81
C LEU A 319 15.92 14.45 -19.69
N ILE A 320 14.84 13.66 -19.65
CA ILE A 320 13.80 13.80 -18.64
C ILE A 320 14.24 13.22 -17.29
N SER A 321 14.75 11.99 -17.25
CA SER A 321 15.09 11.29 -16.00
C SER A 321 16.26 11.91 -15.23
N ARG A 322 17.04 12.81 -15.86
CA ARG A 322 18.15 13.51 -15.21
C ARG A 322 17.75 14.84 -14.57
N GLY A 323 16.59 15.39 -14.92
CA GLY A 323 16.08 16.60 -14.29
C GLY A 323 15.73 16.38 -12.83
N GLU A 324 16.44 17.05 -11.92
CA GLU A 324 16.21 16.94 -10.48
C GLU A 324 14.85 17.53 -10.07
N GLU A 325 14.50 18.68 -10.66
CA GLU A 325 13.26 19.39 -10.40
C GLU A 325 12.06 18.78 -11.11
N LEU A 326 10.98 18.53 -10.37
CA LEU A 326 9.71 18.01 -10.91
C LEU A 326 9.16 18.90 -12.02
N ASP A 327 9.18 20.22 -11.80
CA ASP A 327 8.64 21.20 -12.75
C ASP A 327 9.40 21.18 -14.09
N PHE A 328 10.71 20.91 -14.06
CA PHE A 328 11.52 20.75 -15.26
C PHE A 328 11.15 19.48 -16.03
N ARG A 329 10.98 18.34 -15.34
CA ARG A 329 10.59 17.07 -15.98
C ARG A 329 9.20 17.16 -16.63
N ILE A 330 8.23 17.73 -15.92
CA ILE A 330 6.89 18.00 -16.45
C ILE A 330 6.98 18.93 -17.66
N HIS A 331 7.75 20.02 -17.58
CA HIS A 331 7.91 20.97 -18.69
C HIS A 331 8.41 20.30 -19.98
N LEU A 332 9.49 19.51 -19.91
CA LEU A 332 10.04 18.81 -21.08
C LEU A 332 9.06 17.78 -21.64
N ARG A 333 8.43 16.98 -20.77
CA ARG A 333 7.46 15.97 -21.19
C ARG A 333 6.26 16.61 -21.88
N SER A 334 5.74 17.69 -21.32
CA SER A 334 4.62 18.44 -21.89
C SER A 334 4.97 19.07 -23.25
N GLU A 335 6.19 19.58 -23.42
CA GLU A 335 6.66 20.08 -24.71
C GLU A 335 6.69 18.98 -25.78
N LEU A 336 7.26 17.80 -25.45
CA LEU A 336 7.28 16.65 -26.36
C LEU A 336 5.86 16.18 -26.73
N MET A 337 4.93 16.17 -25.77
CA MET A 337 3.53 15.82 -26.02
C MET A 337 2.86 16.81 -26.97
N ARG A 338 3.07 18.12 -26.79
CA ARG A 338 2.55 19.18 -27.70
C ARG A 338 3.11 19.09 -29.12
N LEU A 339 4.31 18.53 -29.28
CA LEU A 339 4.91 18.28 -30.60
C LEU A 339 4.38 17.00 -31.28
N GLY A 340 3.53 16.23 -30.60
CA GLY A 340 2.86 15.05 -31.14
C GLY A 340 3.48 13.71 -30.73
N LEU A 341 4.27 13.66 -29.65
CA LEU A 341 4.83 12.39 -29.15
C LEU A 341 3.72 11.39 -28.78
N ARG A 342 2.57 11.85 -28.27
CA ARG A 342 1.43 11.00 -27.89
C ARG A 342 0.99 10.05 -29.01
N ASP A 343 0.82 10.57 -30.23
CA ASP A 343 0.38 9.79 -31.39
C ASP A 343 1.45 8.81 -31.87
N GLN A 344 2.72 9.08 -31.58
CA GLN A 344 3.82 8.19 -31.90
C GLN A 344 3.91 7.06 -30.88
N LEU A 345 3.72 7.36 -29.60
CA LEU A 345 3.76 6.33 -28.55
C LEU A 345 2.67 5.27 -28.74
N THR A 346 1.51 5.62 -29.30
CA THR A 346 0.49 4.61 -29.63
C THR A 346 0.96 3.63 -30.71
N GLU A 347 1.59 4.13 -31.80
CA GLU A 347 2.18 3.26 -32.84
C GLU A 347 3.36 2.43 -32.31
N VAL A 348 4.22 3.03 -31.49
CA VAL A 348 5.45 2.38 -31.02
C VAL A 348 5.17 1.28 -29.98
N ARG A 349 4.08 1.39 -29.21
CA ARG A 349 3.64 0.36 -28.25
C ARG A 349 3.25 -0.96 -28.92
N ASP A 350 2.83 -0.93 -30.18
CA ASP A 350 2.44 -2.13 -30.93
C ASP A 350 3.65 -2.87 -31.54
N ILE A 351 4.87 -2.33 -31.42
CA ILE A 351 6.09 -2.92 -31.99
C ILE A 351 6.71 -3.91 -31.01
N GLU A 352 6.80 -5.19 -31.40
CA GLU A 352 7.48 -6.23 -30.62
C GLU A 352 9.02 -6.07 -30.65
N ASN A 353 9.55 -5.26 -29.74
CA ASN A 353 10.99 -5.08 -29.58
C ASN A 353 11.36 -4.84 -28.11
N GLU A 354 12.30 -5.63 -27.57
CA GLU A 354 12.71 -5.56 -26.16
C GLU A 354 13.32 -4.19 -25.79
N GLU A 355 14.19 -3.63 -26.63
CA GLU A 355 14.84 -2.33 -26.38
C GLU A 355 13.80 -1.21 -26.29
N LEU A 356 12.87 -1.14 -27.25
CA LEU A 356 11.76 -0.19 -27.22
C LEU A 356 10.83 -0.41 -26.03
N THR A 357 10.51 -1.66 -25.70
CA THR A 357 9.63 -1.97 -24.57
C THR A 357 10.23 -1.42 -23.27
N VAL A 358 11.53 -1.62 -23.05
CA VAL A 358 12.23 -1.05 -21.89
C VAL A 358 12.17 0.48 -21.91
N GLN A 359 12.45 1.13 -23.05
CA GLN A 359 12.39 2.60 -23.12
C GLN A 359 10.98 3.15 -22.87
N LEU A 360 9.94 2.48 -23.36
CA LEU A 360 8.54 2.86 -23.10
C LEU A 360 8.16 2.67 -21.62
N MET A 361 8.58 1.56 -21.01
CA MET A 361 8.36 1.32 -19.59
C MET A 361 9.01 2.41 -18.74
N VAL A 362 10.26 2.78 -19.04
CA VAL A 362 10.95 3.85 -18.29
C VAL A 362 10.24 5.19 -18.43
N PHE A 363 9.78 5.52 -19.65
CA PHE A 363 9.04 6.75 -19.89
C PHE A 363 7.73 6.80 -19.07
N ASP A 364 6.99 5.68 -19.05
CA ASP A 364 5.70 5.56 -18.34
C ASP A 364 5.89 5.54 -16.81
N GLU A 365 6.85 4.78 -16.29
CA GLU A 365 7.17 4.73 -14.86
C GLU A 365 7.56 6.12 -14.35
N GLN A 366 8.45 6.83 -15.06
CA GLN A 366 8.84 8.19 -14.67
C GLN A 366 7.65 9.17 -14.71
N ALA A 367 6.74 9.00 -15.66
CA ALA A 367 5.56 9.85 -15.79
C ALA A 367 4.52 9.61 -14.67
N GLU A 368 4.38 8.36 -14.20
CA GLU A 368 3.53 8.04 -13.05
C GLU A 368 4.16 8.53 -11.74
N ASP A 369 5.47 8.35 -11.56
CA ASP A 369 6.19 8.84 -10.39
C ASP A 369 6.10 10.38 -10.29
N ASP A 370 6.28 11.09 -11.41
CA ASP A 370 6.08 12.56 -11.45
C ASP A 370 4.63 12.96 -11.12
N SER A 371 3.64 12.14 -11.52
CA SER A 371 2.25 12.39 -11.19
C SER A 371 1.97 12.18 -9.70
N GLU A 372 2.61 11.20 -9.07
CA GLU A 372 2.49 10.93 -7.63
C GLU A 372 3.17 12.04 -6.83
N ASP A 373 4.36 12.49 -7.24
CA ASP A 373 5.07 13.62 -6.62
C ASP A 373 4.24 14.90 -6.68
N LEU A 374 3.56 15.17 -7.80
CA LEU A 374 2.68 16.33 -7.93
C LEU A 374 1.44 16.23 -7.02
N ARG A 375 0.89 15.01 -6.82
CA ARG A 375 -0.19 14.78 -5.85
C ARG A 375 0.27 15.02 -4.43
N ASN A 376 1.44 14.51 -4.05
CA ASN A 376 2.03 14.73 -2.72
C ASN A 376 2.24 16.24 -2.46
N ARG A 377 2.73 16.99 -3.45
CA ARG A 377 2.86 18.46 -3.35
C ARG A 377 1.51 19.14 -3.13
N LEU A 378 0.42 18.64 -3.72
CA LEU A 378 -0.92 19.17 -3.44
C LEU A 378 -1.37 18.86 -2.00
N ASP A 379 -1.06 17.67 -1.49
CA ASP A 379 -1.40 17.30 -0.12
C ASP A 379 -0.61 18.12 0.91
N ASP A 380 0.66 18.41 0.64
CA ASP A 380 1.47 19.34 1.43
C ASP A 380 0.83 20.74 1.45
N VAL A 381 0.44 21.27 0.28
CA VAL A 381 -0.26 22.55 0.16
C VAL A 381 -1.57 22.55 0.93
N ARG A 382 -2.34 21.45 0.93
CA ARG A 382 -3.59 21.31 1.69
C ARG A 382 -3.37 21.31 3.21
N ILE A 383 -2.21 20.83 3.67
CA ILE A 383 -1.86 20.82 5.10
C ILE A 383 -1.35 22.18 5.54
N GLU A 384 -0.52 22.83 4.71
CA GLU A 384 0.08 24.14 5.03
C GLU A 384 -0.91 25.30 4.88
N MET A 385 -1.83 25.22 3.92
CA MET A 385 -2.74 26.31 3.54
C MET A 385 -4.19 25.93 3.83
N ASP A 386 -4.64 26.16 5.07
CA ASP A 386 -6.01 25.87 5.52
C ASP A 386 -6.96 27.10 5.47
N ASP A 387 -6.41 28.32 5.31
CA ASP A 387 -7.20 29.55 5.15
C ASP A 387 -7.43 29.95 3.68
N VAL A 388 -8.70 30.18 3.34
CA VAL A 388 -9.13 30.55 1.98
C VAL A 388 -8.60 31.94 1.59
N SER A 389 -8.48 32.88 2.54
CA SER A 389 -8.06 34.25 2.24
C SER A 389 -6.59 34.32 1.88
N GLU A 390 -5.76 33.55 2.59
CA GLU A 390 -4.33 33.39 2.29
C GLU A 390 -4.11 32.76 0.91
N VAL A 391 -4.76 31.62 0.62
CA VAL A 391 -4.70 30.96 -0.69
C VAL A 391 -5.11 31.93 -1.81
N PHE A 392 -6.19 32.68 -1.62
CA PHE A 392 -6.64 33.66 -2.57
C PHE A 392 -5.60 34.77 -2.81
N GLN A 393 -4.96 35.27 -1.75
CA GLN A 393 -3.95 36.32 -1.86
C GLN A 393 -2.70 35.83 -2.60
N ILE A 394 -2.26 34.60 -2.36
CA ILE A 394 -1.14 33.98 -3.06
C ILE A 394 -1.49 33.83 -4.55
N LEU A 395 -2.64 33.23 -4.87
CA LEU A 395 -3.09 33.05 -6.26
C LEU A 395 -3.19 34.40 -6.99
N MET A 396 -3.78 35.41 -6.34
CA MET A 396 -3.85 36.76 -6.90
C MET A 396 -2.46 37.31 -7.19
N ASN A 397 -1.51 37.18 -6.27
CA ASN A 397 -0.13 37.65 -6.47
C ASN A 397 0.57 36.89 -7.61
N THR A 398 0.29 35.60 -7.79
CA THR A 398 0.87 34.77 -8.87
C THR A 398 0.32 35.16 -10.24
N VAL A 399 -0.98 35.49 -10.35
CA VAL A 399 -1.61 35.80 -11.65
C VAL A 399 -1.57 37.29 -12.01
N LYS A 400 -1.35 38.18 -11.03
CA LYS A 400 -1.37 39.62 -11.22
C LYS A 400 -0.35 40.06 -12.27
N ASP A 401 -0.76 40.99 -13.12
CA ASP A 401 0.04 41.55 -14.23
C ASP A 401 0.47 40.49 -15.27
N SER A 402 -0.18 39.32 -15.30
CA SER A 402 0.04 38.25 -16.27
C SER A 402 -1.14 38.10 -17.24
N LYS A 403 -0.93 37.37 -18.35
CA LYS A 403 -2.02 37.02 -19.30
C LYS A 403 -3.10 36.15 -18.64
N ALA A 404 -2.79 35.46 -17.53
CA ALA A 404 -3.73 34.61 -16.82
C ALA A 404 -4.73 35.40 -15.94
N GLU A 405 -4.45 36.67 -15.61
CA GLU A 405 -5.28 37.48 -14.70
C GLU A 405 -6.74 37.57 -15.16
N THR A 406 -6.94 37.83 -16.46
CA THR A 406 -8.29 37.95 -17.05
C THR A 406 -9.06 36.62 -17.01
N HIS A 407 -8.36 35.49 -17.16
CA HIS A 407 -8.95 34.16 -17.06
C HIS A 407 -9.30 33.79 -15.62
N PHE A 408 -8.43 34.12 -14.66
CA PHE A 408 -8.69 33.91 -13.24
C PHE A 408 -9.88 34.74 -12.76
N LEU A 409 -9.98 36.01 -13.17
CA LEU A 409 -11.14 36.86 -12.90
C LEU A 409 -12.43 36.24 -13.47
N SER A 410 -12.37 35.76 -14.71
CA SER A 410 -13.52 35.11 -15.35
C SER A 410 -13.94 33.84 -14.61
N LEU A 411 -13.00 33.00 -14.16
CA LEU A 411 -13.29 31.81 -13.37
C LEU A 411 -14.09 32.16 -12.10
N MET A 412 -13.64 33.15 -11.34
CA MET A 412 -14.36 33.61 -10.14
C MET A 412 -15.75 34.16 -10.46
N GLN A 413 -15.91 34.90 -11.56
CA GLN A 413 -17.20 35.39 -12.00
C GLN A 413 -18.18 34.25 -12.31
N HIS A 414 -17.72 33.15 -12.91
CA HIS A 414 -18.55 31.97 -13.14
C HIS A 414 -18.94 31.27 -11.83
N LEU A 415 -18.04 31.19 -10.85
CA LEU A 415 -18.35 30.62 -9.52
C LEU A 415 -19.45 31.41 -8.80
N LEU A 416 -19.57 32.72 -9.03
CA LEU A 416 -20.67 33.54 -8.48
C LEU A 416 -22.04 33.23 -9.10
N LEU A 417 -22.10 32.59 -10.27
CA LEU A 417 -23.36 32.23 -10.95
C LEU A 417 -23.94 30.89 -10.47
N VAL A 418 -23.22 30.14 -9.63
CA VAL A 418 -23.71 28.88 -9.07
C VAL A 418 -24.94 29.16 -8.20
N ARG A 419 -26.08 28.54 -8.57
CA ARG A 419 -27.38 28.73 -7.93
C ARG A 419 -27.31 28.52 -6.41
N ASN A 420 -28.10 29.30 -5.69
CA ASN A 420 -28.18 29.28 -4.22
C ASN A 420 -29.11 28.18 -3.68
N ASP A 421 -28.96 26.97 -4.24
CA ASP A 421 -29.67 25.78 -3.80
C ASP A 421 -28.81 25.01 -2.80
N TYR A 422 -29.36 24.68 -1.64
CA TYR A 422 -28.62 24.07 -0.53
C TYR A 422 -28.09 22.66 -0.88
N LEU A 423 -28.81 21.88 -1.69
CA LEU A 423 -28.44 20.50 -2.03
C LEU A 423 -27.56 20.43 -3.27
N ALA A 424 -27.86 21.25 -4.29
CA ALA A 424 -27.14 21.22 -5.56
C ALA A 424 -25.82 21.98 -5.52
N ARG A 425 -25.72 23.07 -4.74
CA ARG A 425 -24.50 23.90 -4.69
C ARG A 425 -23.24 23.10 -4.29
N PRO A 426 -23.25 22.28 -3.23
CA PRO A 426 -22.09 21.45 -2.91
C PRO A 426 -21.71 20.49 -4.04
N GLN A 427 -22.68 19.96 -4.78
CA GLN A 427 -22.44 19.07 -5.92
C GLN A 427 -21.80 19.80 -7.11
N TYR A 428 -22.19 21.05 -7.37
CA TYR A 428 -21.51 21.90 -8.36
C TYR A 428 -20.05 22.15 -7.98
N TYR A 429 -19.77 22.52 -6.73
CA TYR A 429 -18.39 22.76 -6.30
C TYR A 429 -17.56 21.48 -6.28
N LYS A 430 -18.14 20.34 -5.88
CA LYS A 430 -17.45 19.03 -5.94
C LYS A 430 -17.11 18.64 -7.38
N LEU A 431 -18.04 18.85 -8.33
CA LEU A 431 -17.77 18.61 -9.75
C LEU A 431 -16.68 19.53 -10.31
N ILE A 432 -16.72 20.83 -9.95
CA ILE A 432 -15.72 21.80 -10.38
C ILE A 432 -14.34 21.46 -9.80
N ASP A 433 -14.28 21.14 -8.51
CA ASP A 433 -13.05 20.72 -7.83
C ASP A 433 -12.42 19.54 -8.55
N GLU A 434 -13.22 18.52 -8.91
CA GLU A 434 -12.63 17.40 -9.60
C GLU A 434 -12.29 17.66 -11.08
N CYS A 435 -13.03 18.52 -11.77
CA CYS A 435 -12.61 18.99 -13.10
C CYS A 435 -11.25 19.73 -13.01
N VAL A 436 -11.06 20.58 -12.01
CA VAL A 436 -9.79 21.28 -11.77
C VAL A 436 -8.68 20.28 -11.41
N SER A 437 -8.99 19.29 -10.57
CA SER A 437 -8.08 18.20 -10.22
C SER A 437 -7.63 17.43 -11.46
N GLN A 438 -8.54 17.04 -12.36
CA GLN A 438 -8.17 16.34 -13.60
C GLN A 438 -7.35 17.20 -14.57
N ILE A 439 -7.54 18.53 -14.57
CA ILE A 439 -6.77 19.46 -15.40
C ILE A 439 -5.35 19.63 -14.86
N ILE A 440 -5.20 19.82 -13.55
CA ILE A 440 -3.91 20.11 -12.90
C ILE A 440 -3.12 18.82 -12.65
N LEU A 441 -3.77 17.80 -12.09
CA LEU A 441 -3.21 16.46 -11.83
C LEU A 441 -3.47 15.52 -13.01
N HIS A 442 -3.29 16.03 -14.22
CA HIS A 442 -3.52 15.24 -15.43
C HIS A 442 -2.65 13.98 -15.42
N LYS A 443 -3.23 12.85 -15.83
CA LYS A 443 -2.55 11.56 -15.84
C LYS A 443 -1.21 11.64 -16.62
N ASN A 444 -0.19 10.99 -16.07
CA ASN A 444 1.17 10.89 -16.64
C ASN A 444 2.01 12.18 -16.54
N GLY A 445 1.69 13.12 -15.63
CA GLY A 445 2.53 14.29 -15.35
C GLY A 445 2.78 15.17 -16.59
N THR A 446 1.74 15.37 -17.40
CA THR A 446 1.80 16.17 -18.64
C THR A 446 0.72 17.23 -18.67
N ASP A 447 1.07 18.41 -19.15
CA ASP A 447 0.10 19.47 -19.39
C ASP A 447 -0.93 19.02 -20.42
N PRO A 448 -2.21 19.41 -20.26
CA PRO A 448 -3.19 19.28 -21.32
C PRO A 448 -2.70 19.93 -22.62
N ASP A 449 -2.91 19.26 -23.75
CA ASP A 449 -2.62 19.87 -25.05
C ASP A 449 -3.67 20.95 -25.38
N PHE A 450 -3.32 22.20 -25.10
CA PHE A 450 -4.18 23.36 -25.35
C PHE A 450 -4.40 23.67 -26.85
N LYS A 451 -3.66 23.02 -27.77
CA LYS A 451 -3.96 23.10 -29.21
C LYS A 451 -5.08 22.14 -29.61
N CYS A 452 -5.34 21.11 -28.81
CA CYS A 452 -6.43 20.18 -29.04
C CYS A 452 -7.78 20.84 -28.75
N LYS A 453 -8.73 20.73 -29.70
CA LYS A 453 -10.07 21.32 -29.57
C LYS A 453 -10.93 20.68 -28.49
N HIS A 454 -10.57 19.49 -28.01
CA HIS A 454 -11.35 18.73 -27.03
C HIS A 454 -10.41 18.11 -25.99
N VAL A 455 -10.56 18.52 -24.73
CA VAL A 455 -10.02 17.77 -23.59
C VAL A 455 -11.02 16.66 -23.28
N LYS A 456 -10.57 15.40 -23.31
CA LYS A 456 -11.41 14.26 -22.92
C LYS A 456 -11.50 14.22 -21.40
N MET A 457 -12.57 14.82 -20.86
CA MET A 457 -12.91 14.71 -19.43
C MET A 457 -14.01 13.67 -19.27
N ASP A 458 -13.81 12.74 -18.34
CA ASP A 458 -14.78 11.67 -18.08
C ASP A 458 -15.85 12.14 -17.08
N PHE A 459 -16.84 12.88 -17.58
CA PHE A 459 -17.93 13.39 -16.75
C PHE A 459 -18.87 12.29 -16.24
N GLU A 460 -19.06 11.20 -17.00
CA GLU A 460 -19.93 10.09 -16.58
C GLU A 460 -19.28 9.31 -15.43
N GLY A 461 -18.01 8.91 -15.59
CA GLY A 461 -17.27 8.26 -14.52
C GLY A 461 -17.10 9.15 -13.28
N LEU A 462 -16.96 10.47 -13.47
CA LEU A 462 -16.94 11.43 -12.36
C LEU A 462 -18.23 11.44 -11.56
N ILE A 463 -19.37 11.52 -12.24
CA ILE A 463 -20.68 11.55 -11.58
C ILE A 463 -20.93 10.22 -10.87
N ASP A 464 -20.60 9.09 -11.49
CA ASP A 464 -20.74 7.77 -10.87
C ASP A 464 -19.86 7.62 -9.61
N ASN A 465 -18.59 8.05 -9.68
CA ASN A 465 -17.69 8.06 -8.53
C ASN A 465 -18.19 9.00 -7.42
N MET A 466 -18.68 10.19 -7.78
CA MET A 466 -19.26 11.13 -6.82
C MET A 466 -20.48 10.53 -6.12
N VAL A 467 -21.37 9.88 -6.87
CA VAL A 467 -22.57 9.21 -6.37
C VAL A 467 -22.20 8.05 -5.44
N ASP A 468 -21.24 7.23 -5.84
CA ASP A 468 -20.79 6.09 -5.04
C ASP A 468 -20.07 6.54 -3.76
N GLN A 469 -19.24 7.57 -3.83
CA GLN A 469 -18.60 8.16 -2.65
C GLN A 469 -19.64 8.72 -1.67
N THR A 470 -20.67 9.42 -2.16
CA THR A 470 -21.77 9.89 -1.31
C THR A 470 -22.58 8.73 -0.71
N LYS A 471 -22.78 7.62 -1.43
CA LYS A 471 -23.40 6.40 -0.85
C LYS A 471 -22.52 5.79 0.23
N VAL A 472 -21.20 5.73 0.04
CA VAL A 472 -20.25 5.22 1.03
C VAL A 472 -20.29 6.09 2.29
N GLU A 473 -20.10 7.41 2.17
CA GLU A 473 -20.14 8.35 3.30
C GLU A 473 -21.45 8.25 4.08
N THR A 474 -22.59 8.19 3.39
CA THR A 474 -23.91 8.04 4.04
C THR A 474 -24.10 6.67 4.70
N SER A 475 -23.49 5.62 4.16
CA SER A 475 -23.51 4.28 4.77
C SER A 475 -22.60 4.20 6.01
N GLU A 476 -21.42 4.82 5.96
CA GLU A 476 -20.47 4.90 7.08
C GLU A 476 -21.04 5.73 8.23
N ALA A 477 -21.67 6.88 7.93
CA ALA A 477 -22.35 7.69 8.95
C ALA A 477 -23.47 6.91 9.64
N LYS A 478 -24.26 6.13 8.89
CA LYS A 478 -25.29 5.26 9.45
C LYS A 478 -24.70 4.13 10.28
N ALA A 479 -23.58 3.54 9.85
CA ALA A 479 -22.88 2.50 10.60
C ALA A 479 -22.37 3.04 11.94
N ALA A 480 -21.70 4.21 11.94
CA ALA A 480 -21.24 4.87 13.15
C ALA A 480 -22.38 5.25 14.11
N GLU A 481 -23.53 5.69 13.57
CA GLU A 481 -24.72 5.97 14.39
C GLU A 481 -25.30 4.69 15.01
N LEU A 482 -25.35 3.59 14.26
CA LEU A 482 -25.79 2.29 14.76
C LEU A 482 -24.83 1.72 15.80
N GLU A 483 -23.53 1.87 15.61
CA GLU A 483 -22.49 1.46 16.57
C GLU A 483 -22.65 2.21 17.90
N LYS A 484 -22.83 3.54 17.84
CA LYS A 484 -23.11 4.34 19.03
C LYS A 484 -24.40 3.92 19.75
N LYS A 485 -25.45 3.56 19.01
CA LYS A 485 -26.70 3.03 19.59
C LYS A 485 -26.49 1.65 20.23
N LEU A 486 -25.69 0.79 19.58
CA LEU A 486 -25.36 -0.53 20.11
C LEU A 486 -24.58 -0.41 21.43
N ASP A 487 -23.58 0.46 21.51
CA ASP A 487 -22.82 0.68 22.74
C ASP A 487 -23.68 1.22 23.88
N ALA A 488 -24.62 2.12 23.57
CA ALA A 488 -25.59 2.62 24.55
C ALA A 488 -26.48 1.48 25.09
N GLU A 489 -27.04 0.64 24.21
CA GLU A 489 -27.87 -0.50 24.60
C GLU A 489 -27.08 -1.61 25.34
N LEU A 490 -25.81 -1.82 24.99
CA LEU A 490 -24.94 -2.73 25.72
C LEU A 490 -24.66 -2.22 27.14
N THR A 491 -24.51 -0.90 27.30
CA THR A 491 -24.31 -0.25 28.60
C THR A 491 -25.56 -0.39 29.47
N THR A 492 -26.75 -0.05 28.95
CA THR A 492 -28.02 -0.20 29.69
C THR A 492 -28.29 -1.67 30.05
N ARG A 493 -28.00 -2.60 29.14
CA ARG A 493 -28.11 -4.04 29.42
C ARG A 493 -27.18 -4.46 30.54
N HIS A 494 -25.94 -3.96 30.56
CA HIS A 494 -24.99 -4.27 31.62
C HIS A 494 -25.44 -3.73 32.97
N GLU A 495 -25.93 -2.48 33.01
CA GLU A 495 -26.50 -1.85 34.22
C GLU A 495 -27.68 -2.65 34.77
N LEU A 496 -28.66 -2.99 33.93
CA LEU A 496 -29.81 -3.81 34.32
C LEU A 496 -29.38 -5.21 34.79
N GLN A 497 -28.36 -5.81 34.17
CA GLN A 497 -27.85 -7.12 34.58
C GLN A 497 -27.14 -7.06 35.94
N VAL A 498 -26.49 -5.94 36.27
CA VAL A 498 -25.91 -5.70 37.59
C VAL A 498 -27.02 -5.51 38.63
N GLU A 499 -28.05 -4.73 38.32
CA GLU A 499 -29.20 -4.51 39.20
C GLU A 499 -29.98 -5.81 39.45
N MET A 500 -30.21 -6.61 38.41
CA MET A 500 -30.85 -7.92 38.53
C MET A 500 -30.05 -8.85 39.46
N ARG A 501 -28.72 -8.92 39.31
CA ARG A 501 -27.87 -9.72 40.22
C ARG A 501 -27.91 -9.22 41.66
N LYS A 502 -28.00 -7.91 41.87
CA LYS A 502 -28.16 -7.34 43.21
C LYS A 502 -29.48 -7.78 43.83
N MET A 503 -30.58 -7.67 43.08
CA MET A 503 -31.89 -8.12 43.52
C MET A 503 -31.92 -9.62 43.81
N GLU A 504 -31.32 -10.45 42.96
CA GLU A 504 -31.18 -11.90 43.19
C GLU A 504 -30.45 -12.20 44.51
N GLY A 505 -29.35 -11.50 44.78
CA GLY A 505 -28.62 -11.62 46.05
C GLY A 505 -29.44 -11.19 47.27
N ASP A 506 -30.18 -10.08 47.17
CA ASP A 506 -31.08 -9.61 48.23
C ASP A 506 -32.21 -10.62 48.51
N TYR A 507 -32.77 -11.24 47.46
CA TYR A 507 -33.77 -12.30 47.58
C TYR A 507 -33.19 -13.57 48.21
N GLU A 508 -32.00 -14.01 47.79
CA GLU A 508 -31.31 -15.16 48.41
C GLU A 508 -31.04 -14.92 49.90
N GLN A 509 -30.58 -13.73 50.27
CA GLN A 509 -30.39 -13.37 51.67
C GLN A 509 -31.70 -13.41 52.46
N LYS A 510 -32.80 -12.92 51.86
CA LYS A 510 -34.13 -12.95 52.49
C LYS A 510 -34.64 -14.38 52.66
N VAL A 511 -34.42 -15.25 51.68
CA VAL A 511 -34.75 -16.69 51.77
C VAL A 511 -33.93 -17.36 52.87
N GLN A 512 -32.64 -17.05 52.97
CA GLN A 512 -31.77 -17.58 54.02
C GLN A 512 -32.22 -17.13 55.42
N ASN A 513 -32.57 -15.86 55.58
CA ASN A 513 -33.09 -15.31 56.84
C ASN A 513 -34.43 -15.95 57.23
N LEU A 514 -35.36 -16.11 56.30
CA LEU A 514 -36.63 -16.81 56.56
C LEU A 514 -36.40 -18.29 56.91
N SER A 515 -35.40 -18.93 56.30
CA SER A 515 -35.05 -20.32 56.62
C SER A 515 -34.50 -20.46 58.05
N SER A 516 -33.64 -19.54 58.49
CA SER A 516 -33.09 -19.56 59.85
C SER A 516 -34.14 -19.21 60.89
N GLU A 517 -35.02 -18.23 60.60
CA GLU A 517 -36.18 -17.92 61.44
C GLU A 517 -37.12 -19.13 61.57
N LYS A 518 -37.39 -19.84 60.47
CA LYS A 518 -38.19 -21.06 60.47
C LYS A 518 -37.54 -22.17 61.32
N GLU A 519 -36.22 -22.31 61.29
CA GLU A 519 -35.51 -23.26 62.17
C GLU A 519 -35.62 -22.88 63.65
N VAL A 520 -35.50 -21.59 63.98
CA VAL A 520 -35.66 -21.08 65.36
C VAL A 520 -37.08 -21.34 65.85
N LEU A 521 -38.10 -20.95 65.08
CA LEU A 521 -39.50 -21.22 65.40
C LEU A 521 -39.78 -22.74 65.49
N GLY A 522 -39.12 -23.55 64.66
CA GLY A 522 -39.19 -25.00 64.76
C GLY A 522 -38.67 -25.54 66.08
N LYS A 523 -37.55 -25.01 66.59
CA LYS A 523 -36.99 -25.36 67.90
C LYS A 523 -37.91 -24.92 69.04
N GLU A 524 -38.40 -23.68 69.00
CA GLU A 524 -39.34 -23.17 70.00
C GLU A 524 -40.64 -23.97 70.04
N LYS A 525 -41.17 -24.35 68.88
CA LYS A 525 -42.36 -25.22 68.78
C LYS A 525 -42.12 -26.57 69.47
N VAL A 526 -40.98 -27.21 69.23
CA VAL A 526 -40.64 -28.49 69.86
C VAL A 526 -40.49 -28.34 71.37
N GLU A 527 -39.94 -27.23 71.85
CA GLU A 527 -39.81 -26.92 73.27
C GLU A 527 -41.20 -26.73 73.92
N LYS A 528 -42.07 -25.95 73.27
CA LYS A 528 -43.47 -25.76 73.70
C LYS A 528 -44.28 -27.05 73.68
N GLU A 529 -44.06 -27.92 72.69
CA GLU A 529 -44.68 -29.26 72.66
C GLU A 529 -44.22 -30.13 73.83
N LYS A 530 -42.94 -30.07 74.22
CA LYS A 530 -42.43 -30.76 75.42
C LYS A 530 -43.04 -30.21 76.71
N GLU A 531 -43.13 -28.89 76.85
CA GLU A 531 -43.80 -28.25 77.98
C GLU A 531 -45.28 -28.67 78.06
N ALA A 532 -46.00 -28.63 76.93
CA ALA A 532 -47.40 -29.05 76.86
C ALA A 532 -47.57 -30.54 77.23
N GLN A 533 -46.65 -31.41 76.80
CA GLN A 533 -46.65 -32.82 77.20
C GLN A 533 -46.41 -33.03 78.69
N LEU A 534 -45.53 -32.23 79.32
CA LEU A 534 -45.32 -32.27 80.77
C LEU A 534 -46.59 -31.83 81.51
N LEU A 535 -47.18 -30.71 81.11
CA LEU A 535 -48.44 -30.23 81.67
C LEU A 535 -49.58 -31.23 81.49
N LEU A 536 -49.65 -31.94 80.36
CA LEU A 536 -50.62 -33.02 80.15
C LEU A 536 -50.42 -34.19 81.12
N LYS A 537 -49.16 -34.55 81.43
CA LYS A 537 -48.87 -35.56 82.47
C LYS A 537 -49.32 -35.07 83.84
N ASP A 538 -49.08 -33.80 84.16
CA ASP A 538 -49.52 -33.20 85.42
C ASP A 538 -51.05 -33.14 85.52
N ILE A 539 -51.74 -32.75 84.45
CA ILE A 539 -53.21 -32.78 84.36
C ILE A 539 -53.74 -34.19 84.57
N LYS A 540 -53.10 -35.20 83.97
CA LYS A 540 -53.49 -36.60 84.15
C LYS A 540 -53.36 -37.04 85.61
N ARG A 541 -52.26 -36.66 86.26
CA ARG A 541 -52.03 -36.89 87.70
C ARG A 541 -53.08 -36.19 88.57
N PHE A 542 -53.43 -34.94 88.25
CA PHE A 542 -54.47 -34.21 88.99
C PHE A 542 -55.86 -34.81 88.75
N LYS A 543 -56.17 -35.29 87.54
CA LYS A 543 -57.41 -36.04 87.28
C LYS A 543 -57.49 -37.31 88.13
N GLU A 544 -56.42 -38.09 88.20
CA GLU A 544 -56.38 -39.29 89.06
C GLU A 544 -56.60 -38.93 90.54
N GLN A 545 -56.08 -37.79 91.01
CA GLN A 545 -56.35 -37.28 92.36
C GLN A 545 -57.81 -36.82 92.56
N ILE A 546 -58.40 -36.17 91.56
CA ILE A 546 -59.80 -35.72 91.59
C ILE A 546 -60.75 -36.92 91.56
N ASP A 547 -60.48 -37.93 90.73
CA ASP A 547 -61.29 -39.14 90.64
C ASP A 547 -61.25 -39.93 91.96
N GLN A 548 -60.10 -39.94 92.63
CA GLN A 548 -59.98 -40.51 93.97
C GLN A 548 -60.83 -39.73 95.01
N LEU A 549 -60.79 -38.39 94.99
CA LEU A 549 -61.60 -37.55 95.86
C LEU A 549 -63.11 -37.61 95.57
N ASN A 550 -63.49 -37.75 94.29
CA ASN A 550 -64.89 -37.90 93.89
C ASN A 550 -65.47 -39.25 94.30
N LYS A 551 -64.64 -40.31 94.29
CA LYS A 551 -65.03 -41.61 94.82
C LYS A 551 -65.30 -41.57 96.33
N ASP A 552 -64.54 -40.76 97.06
CA ASP A 552 -64.77 -40.50 98.49
C ASP A 552 -66.01 -39.60 98.74
N LEU A 553 -66.44 -38.82 97.74
CA LEU A 553 -67.60 -37.91 97.83
C LEU A 553 -68.95 -38.59 97.51
N GLU A 554 -68.97 -39.59 96.63
CA GLU A 554 -70.19 -40.34 96.23
C GLU A 554 -70.75 -41.26 97.34
N GLU A 555 -69.97 -41.60 98.37
CA GLU A 555 -70.48 -42.34 99.54
C GLU A 555 -71.30 -41.48 100.52
N ALA A 556 -71.43 -40.16 100.28
CA ALA A 556 -72.15 -39.25 101.17
C ALA A 556 -73.08 -38.26 100.46
N LYS A 557 -74.25 -38.71 99.96
CA LYS A 557 -75.51 -37.90 99.88
C LYS A 557 -76.75 -38.66 99.37
N THR A 558 -77.86 -38.55 100.10
CA THR A 558 -79.23 -38.97 99.72
C THR A 558 -80.08 -37.79 99.22
N LYS A 559 -80.96 -37.98 98.21
CA LYS A 559 -81.90 -36.98 97.64
C LYS A 559 -83.28 -36.98 98.36
N LYS A 560 -83.91 -35.80 98.50
CA LYS A 560 -85.24 -35.55 99.11
C LYS A 560 -86.39 -35.71 98.11
N GLU A 561 -87.55 -36.21 98.58
CA GLU A 561 -88.77 -36.50 97.81
C GLU A 561 -89.95 -35.64 98.36
N TYR A 562 -90.78 -35.01 97.49
CA TYR A 562 -91.89 -34.11 97.87
C TYR A 562 -93.27 -34.74 97.59
N LYS A 563 -94.26 -34.58 98.50
CA LYS A 563 -95.64 -35.12 98.39
C LYS A 563 -96.70 -34.02 98.61
N PRO A 564 -97.65 -33.77 97.68
CA PRO A 564 -98.70 -32.75 97.83
C PRO A 564 -99.96 -33.25 98.59
N GLU A 565 -100.64 -32.33 99.32
CA GLU A 565 -101.72 -32.62 100.30
C GLU A 565 -103.15 -32.72 99.74
N VAL A 566 -103.44 -32.46 98.46
CA VAL A 566 -104.81 -32.57 97.88
C VAL A 566 -104.80 -33.13 96.45
N GLN A 567 -105.79 -33.97 96.10
CA GLN A 567 -105.93 -34.58 94.76
C GLN A 567 -106.31 -33.55 93.69
N LEU A 568 -105.38 -33.28 92.77
CA LEU A 568 -105.58 -32.39 91.62
C LEU A 568 -106.09 -33.19 90.39
N LYS A 569 -106.94 -32.56 89.56
CA LYS A 569 -107.43 -33.18 88.31
C LYS A 569 -106.25 -33.48 87.39
N ARG A 570 -106.14 -34.72 86.93
CA ARG A 570 -105.07 -35.22 86.06
C ARG A 570 -105.12 -34.51 84.70
N ALA A 571 -104.18 -33.59 84.44
CA ALA A 571 -103.95 -33.04 83.12
C ALA A 571 -103.23 -34.08 82.25
N ASN A 572 -103.78 -34.39 81.07
CA ASN A 572 -103.16 -35.30 80.10
C ASN A 572 -102.01 -34.59 79.37
N TRP A 573 -100.86 -34.46 80.03
CA TRP A 573 -99.61 -33.98 79.41
C TRP A 573 -98.65 -35.15 79.23
N SER A 574 -98.03 -35.23 78.05
CA SER A 574 -96.94 -36.14 77.78
C SER A 574 -95.68 -35.69 78.52
N LYS A 575 -95.02 -36.62 79.20
CA LYS A 575 -93.76 -36.37 79.94
C LYS A 575 -92.66 -36.01 78.94
N ILE A 576 -92.02 -34.86 79.13
CA ILE A 576 -90.83 -34.45 78.36
C ILE A 576 -89.60 -35.08 79.02
N GLY A 577 -88.79 -35.82 78.25
CA GLY A 577 -87.55 -36.42 78.73
C GLY A 577 -86.39 -35.42 78.74
N PRO A 578 -85.34 -35.64 79.55
CA PRO A 578 -84.18 -34.75 79.56
C PRO A 578 -83.45 -34.70 78.20
N GLU A 579 -83.55 -35.76 77.38
CA GLU A 579 -83.03 -35.78 76.01
C GLU A 579 -83.75 -34.85 75.02
N ASP A 580 -84.99 -34.43 75.31
CA ASP A 580 -85.78 -33.54 74.44
C ASP A 580 -85.55 -32.04 74.76
N LEU A 581 -84.69 -31.72 75.72
CA LEU A 581 -84.40 -30.35 76.16
C LEU A 581 -83.04 -29.88 75.61
N SER A 582 -83.04 -28.81 74.81
CA SER A 582 -81.80 -28.19 74.32
C SER A 582 -80.96 -27.60 75.47
N GLU A 583 -79.63 -27.52 75.33
CA GLU A 583 -78.73 -26.92 76.35
C GLU A 583 -79.09 -25.47 76.74
N ASN A 584 -79.72 -24.72 75.83
CA ASN A 584 -80.22 -23.35 76.08
C ASN A 584 -81.65 -23.32 76.69
N SER A 585 -82.21 -24.47 77.08
CA SER A 585 -83.53 -24.55 77.70
C SER A 585 -83.48 -24.06 79.13
N PHE A 586 -84.44 -23.21 79.49
CA PHE A 586 -84.58 -22.66 80.84
C PHE A 586 -84.48 -23.75 81.92
N TRP A 587 -85.09 -24.91 81.69
CA TRP A 587 -85.16 -26.01 82.67
C TRP A 587 -83.82 -26.70 82.97
N VAL A 588 -82.81 -26.58 82.09
CA VAL A 588 -81.49 -27.21 82.28
C VAL A 588 -80.57 -26.35 83.17
N SER A 589 -80.75 -25.02 83.13
CA SER A 589 -79.94 -24.06 83.91
C SER A 589 -80.60 -23.56 85.20
N THR A 590 -81.84 -23.98 85.47
CA THR A 590 -82.63 -23.41 86.57
C THR A 590 -82.27 -24.05 87.91
N LYS A 591 -82.00 -23.20 88.92
CA LYS A 591 -81.87 -23.62 90.32
C LYS A 591 -83.26 -23.65 90.95
N GLU A 592 -83.82 -24.85 91.11
CA GLU A 592 -85.20 -25.07 91.58
C GLU A 592 -85.50 -24.32 92.90
N ASP A 593 -84.53 -24.26 93.82
CA ASP A 593 -84.66 -23.58 95.13
C ASP A 593 -84.92 -22.06 95.02
N ARG A 594 -84.63 -21.43 93.87
CA ARG A 594 -84.69 -19.97 93.71
C ARG A 594 -86.05 -19.45 93.24
N TYR A 595 -86.92 -20.33 92.74
CA TYR A 595 -88.21 -19.98 92.14
C TYR A 595 -89.43 -20.59 92.87
N GLU A 596 -89.20 -21.22 94.03
CA GLU A 596 -90.25 -21.75 94.89
C GLU A 596 -91.00 -20.60 95.57
N SER A 597 -92.31 -20.47 95.30
CA SER A 597 -93.20 -19.52 95.99
C SER A 597 -94.48 -20.22 96.44
N ASN A 598 -94.71 -20.23 97.74
CA ASN A 598 -95.92 -20.80 98.34
C ASN A 598 -97.21 -20.17 97.79
N GLU A 599 -97.15 -18.90 97.36
CA GLU A 599 -98.29 -18.21 96.75
C GLU A 599 -98.63 -18.75 95.35
N LEU A 600 -97.62 -19.21 94.60
CA LEU A 600 -97.78 -19.85 93.29
C LEU A 600 -98.44 -21.22 93.43
N PHE A 601 -98.00 -22.03 94.41
CA PHE A 601 -98.59 -23.34 94.70
C PHE A 601 -100.04 -23.23 95.20
N ALA A 602 -100.37 -22.20 95.99
CA ALA A 602 -101.75 -21.93 96.41
C ALA A 602 -102.66 -21.54 95.23
N LYS A 603 -102.17 -20.71 94.29
CA LYS A 603 -102.91 -20.33 93.06
C LYS A 603 -103.11 -21.52 92.11
N LEU A 604 -102.11 -22.38 91.95
CA LEU A 604 -102.22 -23.62 91.16
C LEU A 604 -103.24 -24.58 91.77
N THR A 605 -103.27 -24.69 93.10
CA THR A 605 -104.27 -25.53 93.81
C THR A 605 -105.69 -25.00 93.62
N LEU A 606 -105.91 -23.68 93.70
CA LEU A 606 -107.22 -23.05 93.43
C LEU A 606 -107.67 -23.21 91.97
N ALA A 607 -106.76 -23.04 91.00
CA ALA A 607 -107.07 -23.06 89.57
C ALA A 607 -107.36 -24.47 89.01
N PHE A 608 -106.79 -25.53 89.60
CA PHE A 608 -106.90 -26.90 89.10
C PHE A 608 -107.68 -27.86 90.03
N SER A 609 -108.39 -27.31 91.01
CA SER A 609 -109.31 -28.03 91.90
C SER A 609 -110.66 -28.38 91.24
N SER A 610 -111.33 -29.46 91.67
CA SER A 610 -112.56 -29.97 91.07
C SER A 610 -113.84 -29.59 91.83
N GLN A 611 -114.65 -28.68 91.24
CA GLN A 611 -116.10 -28.37 91.47
C GLN A 611 -116.48 -27.34 92.55
N THR A 612 -117.54 -26.48 92.46
CA THR A 612 -118.39 -25.80 91.42
C THR A 612 -119.29 -24.75 92.14
N LYS A 613 -119.67 -23.63 91.51
CA LYS A 613 -120.63 -22.59 92.03
C LYS A 613 -122.08 -22.84 91.55
N SER A 614 -123.10 -22.64 92.41
CA SER A 614 -124.40 -21.96 92.12
C SER A 614 -125.45 -21.94 93.28
N GLU A 615 -125.82 -20.72 93.71
CA GLU A 615 -127.14 -20.10 94.10
C GLU A 615 -128.25 -20.70 95.04
N CYS A 616 -128.73 -19.80 95.95
CA CYS A 616 -130.08 -19.47 96.51
C CYS A 616 -131.03 -20.59 97.05
N HIS A 617 -131.71 -20.46 98.20
CA HIS A 617 -132.68 -19.42 98.61
C HIS A 617 -133.08 -19.54 100.10
N SER A 618 -133.56 -18.42 100.66
CA SER A 618 -134.44 -18.21 101.84
C SER A 618 -133.95 -18.57 103.24
#